data_AF-A0A4Y5PV60-F1
#
_entry.id   AF-A0A4Y5PV60-F1
#
_cell.length_a   1.000
_cell.length_b   1.000
_cell.length_c   1.000
_cell.angle_alpha   90.00
_cell.angle_beta   90.00
_cell.angle_gamma   90.00
#
_symmetry.space_group_name_H-M   'P 1'
#
loop_
_entity.id
_entity.type
_entity.pdbx_description
1 polymer ?
#
loop_
_entity_poly.entity_id
_entity_poly.type
_entity_poly.pdbx_seq_one_letter_code
_entity_poly.pdbx_strand_id
1 'polypeptide(L)'
;QCRWGYNNWSDLADVVANFEKFEIPLEYIWTDIDYMHGYRNFDNDQNRFSYSEGEEFLSKLHESGRYYVPIVDAALYIPNPENASDAYATYDRGAADDVFLKNPDGSLYIGAVWPGYTVFPDWHHPKAVDFWANELVIWSKKVAFDGVWYDMSEVSSFCVGSCGTGNLTLNPAHPPFLLPGEPGDIIYDYPEAFNITNATEAASASAGASSQAAATATSTSTSVSYLRTTPTPGVRNVEHPPYVINHDQEGHDLSVHAVSPNATHVGGVEEYDVHGLYGHQGLNATYHGLL
;
A
#
# COMPACT_ATOMS: atom_id res chain seq x y z
N GLN A 1 18.38 -1.52 -5.07
CA GLN A 1 17.92 -0.19 -5.54
C GLN A 1 16.40 -0.22 -5.64
N CYS A 2 15.70 0.78 -5.09
CA CYS A 2 14.25 0.91 -5.13
C CYS A 2 13.86 2.37 -5.38
N ARG A 3 12.66 2.59 -5.92
CA ARG A 3 12.03 3.91 -6.03
C ARG A 3 10.52 3.74 -6.26
N TRP A 4 9.71 4.53 -5.55
CA TRP A 4 8.34 4.85 -5.96
C TRP A 4 8.37 5.81 -7.16
N GLY A 5 7.87 5.35 -8.30
CA GLY A 5 7.78 6.10 -9.54
C GLY A 5 8.63 5.57 -10.71
N TYR A 6 9.05 4.30 -10.69
CA TYR A 6 9.60 3.69 -11.92
C TYR A 6 8.47 3.43 -12.92
N ASN A 7 8.60 3.88 -14.17
CA ASN A 7 7.45 3.92 -15.06
C ASN A 7 7.15 2.60 -15.75
N ASN A 8 8.19 1.79 -16.06
CA ASN A 8 8.09 0.57 -16.86
C ASN A 8 9.36 -0.31 -16.72
N TRP A 9 9.40 -1.46 -17.39
CA TRP A 9 10.57 -2.36 -17.41
C TRP A 9 11.85 -1.75 -18.00
N SER A 10 11.74 -0.86 -18.98
CA SER A 10 12.92 -0.21 -19.59
C SER A 10 13.59 0.77 -18.63
N ASP A 11 12.82 1.50 -17.81
CA ASP A 11 13.37 2.35 -16.75
C ASP A 11 14.24 1.53 -15.77
N LEU A 12 13.78 0.33 -15.38
CA LEU A 12 14.54 -0.58 -14.52
C LEU A 12 15.81 -1.09 -15.21
N ALA A 13 15.72 -1.44 -16.50
CA ALA A 13 16.87 -1.84 -17.30
C ALA A 13 17.93 -0.72 -17.39
N ASP A 14 17.51 0.52 -17.58
CA ASP A 14 18.39 1.69 -17.60
C ASP A 14 19.06 1.93 -16.24
N VAL A 15 18.34 1.72 -15.13
CA VAL A 15 18.91 1.79 -13.78
C VAL A 15 20.01 0.74 -13.63
N VAL A 16 19.72 -0.53 -13.95
CA VAL A 16 20.70 -1.63 -13.85
C VAL A 16 21.93 -1.33 -14.72
N ALA A 17 21.72 -0.91 -15.97
CA ALA A 17 22.81 -0.58 -16.90
C ALA A 17 23.67 0.59 -16.42
N ASN A 18 23.08 1.59 -15.74
CA ASN A 18 23.85 2.69 -15.17
C ASN A 18 24.69 2.25 -13.96
N PHE A 19 24.16 1.40 -13.08
CA PHE A 19 24.96 0.82 -12.00
C PHE A 19 26.17 0.04 -12.54
N GLU A 20 25.96 -0.77 -13.59
CA GLU A 20 27.04 -1.46 -14.30
C GLU A 20 28.07 -0.51 -14.89
N LYS A 21 27.60 0.50 -15.64
CA LYS A 21 28.45 1.49 -16.32
C LYS A 21 29.38 2.23 -15.35
N PHE A 22 28.91 2.52 -14.15
CA PHE A 22 29.68 3.21 -13.12
C PHE A 22 30.38 2.27 -12.14
N GLU A 23 30.38 0.96 -12.42
CA GLU A 23 31.02 -0.07 -11.59
C GLU A 23 30.51 -0.06 -10.14
N ILE A 24 29.23 0.28 -9.94
CA ILE A 24 28.58 0.30 -8.63
C ILE A 24 27.88 -1.05 -8.42
N PRO A 25 28.21 -1.80 -7.34
CA PRO A 25 27.55 -3.07 -7.06
C PRO A 25 26.03 -2.92 -6.88
N LEU A 26 25.28 -3.73 -7.63
CA LEU A 26 23.83 -3.85 -7.51
C LEU A 26 23.45 -5.34 -7.55
N GLU A 27 22.87 -5.82 -6.47
CA GLU A 27 22.43 -7.22 -6.34
C GLU A 27 20.91 -7.36 -6.49
N TYR A 28 20.14 -6.44 -5.91
CA TYR A 28 18.67 -6.46 -5.96
C TYR A 28 18.10 -5.19 -6.59
N ILE A 29 17.19 -5.34 -7.55
CA ILE A 29 16.32 -4.28 -8.06
C ILE A 29 14.91 -4.47 -7.52
N TRP A 30 14.29 -3.39 -7.08
CA TRP A 30 13.01 -3.41 -6.38
C TRP A 30 12.02 -2.53 -7.13
N THR A 31 10.75 -2.93 -7.15
CA THR A 31 9.66 -2.09 -7.66
C THR A 31 8.64 -1.84 -6.58
N ASP A 32 8.32 -0.57 -6.42
CA ASP A 32 7.17 -0.10 -5.65
C ASP A 32 5.85 -0.39 -6.41
N ILE A 33 4.72 0.13 -5.93
CA ILE A 33 3.36 -0.14 -6.42
C ILE A 33 3.14 0.19 -7.91
N ASP A 34 4.07 0.90 -8.56
CA ASP A 34 3.97 1.33 -9.96
C ASP A 34 3.83 0.17 -10.95
N TYR A 35 4.32 -1.02 -10.60
CA TYR A 35 4.19 -2.19 -11.47
C TYR A 35 2.75 -2.72 -11.55
N MET A 36 1.95 -2.42 -10.55
CA MET A 36 0.61 -2.98 -10.39
C MET A 36 -0.40 -2.32 -11.32
N HIS A 37 -1.34 -3.10 -11.83
CA HIS A 37 -2.48 -2.62 -12.59
C HIS A 37 -3.46 -1.91 -11.64
N GLY A 38 -3.44 -0.57 -11.66
CA GLY A 38 -4.27 0.24 -10.77
C GLY A 38 -4.00 -0.03 -9.29
N TYR A 39 -2.73 -0.27 -8.92
CA TYR A 39 -2.28 -0.53 -7.55
C TYR A 39 -2.87 -1.80 -6.90
N ARG A 40 -3.29 -2.78 -7.71
CA ARG A 40 -3.85 -4.06 -7.25
C ARG A 40 -2.73 -5.07 -7.07
N ASN A 41 -2.66 -5.68 -5.89
CA ASN A 41 -1.75 -6.81 -5.65
C ASN A 41 -1.94 -7.92 -6.70
N PHE A 42 -0.84 -8.59 -7.04
CA PHE A 42 -0.81 -9.79 -7.89
C PHE A 42 -1.31 -9.59 -9.34
N ASP A 43 -1.42 -8.34 -9.80
CA ASP A 43 -1.79 -8.00 -11.17
C ASP A 43 -0.89 -6.88 -11.71
N ASN A 44 -0.10 -7.16 -12.76
CA ASN A 44 0.78 -6.16 -13.35
C ASN A 44 0.05 -5.29 -14.38
N ASP A 45 0.42 -4.01 -14.49
CA ASP A 45 -0.01 -3.13 -15.56
C ASP A 45 0.52 -3.63 -16.90
N GLN A 46 -0.37 -4.11 -17.78
CA GLN A 46 0.07 -4.73 -19.03
C GLN A 46 0.59 -3.73 -20.09
N ASN A 47 0.43 -2.42 -19.89
CA ASN A 47 0.97 -1.40 -20.81
C ASN A 47 2.37 -0.95 -20.42
N ARG A 48 2.71 -1.02 -19.14
CA ARG A 48 3.99 -0.52 -18.59
C ARG A 48 4.88 -1.63 -18.04
N PHE A 49 4.27 -2.66 -17.49
CA PHE A 49 4.91 -3.79 -16.82
C PHE A 49 4.35 -5.11 -17.35
N SER A 50 4.25 -5.23 -18.68
CA SER A 50 3.73 -6.43 -19.34
C SER A 50 4.47 -7.69 -18.91
N TYR A 51 3.78 -8.84 -18.82
CA TYR A 51 4.41 -10.09 -18.40
C TYR A 51 5.50 -10.54 -19.39
N SER A 52 5.33 -10.29 -20.69
CA SER A 52 6.31 -10.67 -21.72
C SER A 52 7.61 -9.88 -21.64
N GLU A 53 7.53 -8.56 -21.45
CA GLU A 53 8.74 -7.75 -21.28
C GLU A 53 9.40 -8.02 -19.93
N GLY A 54 8.58 -8.29 -18.90
CA GLY A 54 9.06 -8.70 -17.58
C GLY A 54 9.85 -10.00 -17.63
N GLU A 55 9.37 -11.01 -18.37
CA GLU A 55 10.11 -12.26 -18.58
C GLU A 55 11.49 -12.00 -19.23
N GLU A 56 11.56 -11.15 -20.25
CA GLU A 56 12.84 -10.80 -20.90
C GLU A 56 13.79 -10.05 -19.94
N PHE A 57 13.28 -9.07 -19.20
CA PHE A 57 14.07 -8.29 -18.25
C PHE A 57 14.58 -9.17 -17.10
N LEU A 58 13.70 -9.94 -16.47
CA LEU A 58 14.02 -10.77 -15.32
C LEU A 58 14.98 -11.91 -15.69
N SER A 59 14.84 -12.52 -16.89
CA SER A 59 15.81 -13.52 -17.37
C SER A 59 17.22 -12.95 -17.45
N LYS A 60 17.38 -11.75 -18.05
CA LYS A 60 18.70 -11.08 -18.13
C LYS A 60 19.23 -10.69 -16.76
N LEU A 61 18.34 -10.24 -15.87
CA LEU A 61 18.67 -9.89 -14.50
C LEU A 61 19.23 -11.11 -13.74
N HIS A 62 18.53 -12.25 -13.80
CA HIS A 62 18.96 -13.50 -13.17
C HIS A 62 20.24 -14.07 -13.79
N GLU A 63 20.38 -14.03 -15.12
CA GLU A 63 21.63 -14.44 -15.82
C GLU A 63 22.85 -13.62 -15.38
N SER A 64 22.64 -12.36 -14.99
CA SER A 64 23.67 -11.48 -14.45
C SER A 64 23.96 -11.68 -12.95
N GLY A 65 23.29 -12.62 -12.29
CA GLY A 65 23.45 -12.89 -10.86
C GLY A 65 22.78 -11.84 -9.96
N ARG A 66 21.70 -11.21 -10.46
CA ARG A 66 20.90 -10.21 -9.74
C ARG A 66 19.48 -10.70 -9.54
N TYR A 67 18.76 -10.07 -8.63
CA TYR A 67 17.46 -10.53 -8.15
C TYR A 67 16.42 -9.39 -8.11
N TYR A 68 15.15 -9.76 -8.17
CA TYR A 68 14.00 -8.86 -8.23
C TYR A 68 13.09 -9.00 -7.02
N VAL A 69 12.74 -7.87 -6.39
CA VAL A 69 11.85 -7.82 -5.22
C VAL A 69 10.73 -6.79 -5.44
N PRO A 70 9.51 -7.22 -5.78
CA PRO A 70 8.34 -6.35 -5.81
C PRO A 70 7.71 -6.14 -4.43
N ILE A 71 7.04 -4.99 -4.27
CA ILE A 71 6.13 -4.72 -3.15
C ILE A 71 4.79 -5.45 -3.30
N VAL A 72 4.16 -5.81 -2.19
CA VAL A 72 2.74 -6.16 -2.08
C VAL A 72 2.17 -5.54 -0.80
N ASP A 73 0.97 -4.97 -0.88
CA ASP A 73 0.36 -4.30 0.27
C ASP A 73 -0.50 -5.25 1.11
N ALA A 74 -0.73 -4.91 2.37
CA ALA A 74 -1.63 -5.66 3.25
C ALA A 74 -3.10 -5.70 2.78
N ALA A 75 -3.54 -4.68 2.05
CA ALA A 75 -4.93 -4.51 1.63
C ALA A 75 -5.16 -5.00 0.19
N LEU A 76 -6.34 -5.55 -0.08
CA LEU A 76 -6.73 -6.05 -1.40
C LEU A 76 -7.86 -5.20 -1.97
N TYR A 77 -7.74 -4.82 -3.24
CA TYR A 77 -8.78 -4.09 -3.97
C TYR A 77 -10.11 -4.85 -3.96
N ILE A 78 -11.22 -4.14 -3.80
CA ILE A 78 -12.58 -4.68 -4.04
C ILE A 78 -13.14 -4.07 -5.34
N PRO A 79 -13.51 -4.89 -6.34
CA PRO A 79 -13.98 -4.37 -7.62
C PRO A 79 -15.35 -3.70 -7.51
N ASN A 80 -15.61 -2.79 -8.44
CA ASN A 80 -16.92 -2.18 -8.60
C ASN A 80 -17.94 -3.26 -9.04
N PRO A 81 -18.96 -3.55 -8.21
CA PRO A 81 -19.89 -4.65 -8.47
C PRO A 81 -20.77 -4.42 -9.72
N GLU A 82 -20.87 -3.18 -10.21
CA GLU A 82 -21.64 -2.84 -11.41
C GLU A 82 -20.79 -2.80 -12.69
N ASN A 83 -19.47 -3.01 -12.58
CA ASN A 83 -18.55 -2.98 -13.72
C ASN A 83 -17.87 -4.34 -13.91
N ALA A 84 -18.41 -5.16 -14.81
CA ALA A 84 -17.85 -6.49 -15.10
C ALA A 84 -16.41 -6.45 -15.65
N SER A 85 -16.00 -5.35 -16.29
CA SER A 85 -14.63 -5.17 -16.80
C SER A 85 -13.63 -4.85 -15.69
N ASP A 86 -14.11 -4.53 -14.48
CA ASP A 86 -13.28 -4.27 -13.30
C ASP A 86 -12.98 -5.53 -12.47
N ALA A 87 -13.29 -6.71 -13.01
CA ALA A 87 -13.13 -7.98 -12.30
C ALA A 87 -11.72 -8.16 -11.73
N TYR A 88 -11.65 -8.68 -10.49
CA TYR A 88 -10.40 -8.90 -9.80
C TYR A 88 -10.42 -10.26 -9.10
N ALA A 89 -9.81 -11.24 -9.76
CA ALA A 89 -9.96 -12.65 -9.38
C ALA A 89 -9.37 -12.99 -7.99
N THR A 90 -8.40 -12.22 -7.51
CA THR A 90 -7.85 -12.36 -6.15
C THR A 90 -8.91 -12.02 -5.11
N TYR A 91 -9.66 -10.93 -5.29
CA TYR A 91 -10.80 -10.61 -4.43
C TYR A 91 -11.85 -11.72 -4.48
N ASP A 92 -12.22 -12.19 -5.68
CA ASP A 92 -13.24 -13.22 -5.83
C ASP A 92 -12.89 -14.52 -5.07
N ARG A 93 -11.61 -14.93 -5.10
CA ARG A 93 -11.12 -16.11 -4.37
C ARG A 93 -11.18 -15.91 -2.86
N GLY A 94 -10.72 -14.75 -2.36
CA GLY A 94 -10.79 -14.46 -0.92
C GLY A 94 -12.23 -14.33 -0.42
N ALA A 95 -13.09 -13.69 -1.20
CA ALA A 95 -14.51 -13.56 -0.88
C ALA A 95 -15.22 -14.92 -0.85
N ALA A 96 -14.87 -15.85 -1.75
CA ALA A 96 -15.41 -17.20 -1.76
C ALA A 96 -15.05 -18.02 -0.51
N ASP A 97 -13.89 -17.74 0.09
CA ASP A 97 -13.43 -18.38 1.34
C ASP A 97 -13.75 -17.59 2.62
N ASP A 98 -14.40 -16.43 2.48
CA ASP A 98 -14.78 -15.51 3.56
C ASP A 98 -13.61 -15.07 4.46
N VAL A 99 -12.43 -14.84 3.86
CA VAL A 99 -11.17 -14.61 4.59
C VAL A 99 -10.91 -13.15 4.96
N PHE A 100 -11.90 -12.27 4.92
CA PHE A 100 -11.71 -10.82 5.13
C PHE A 100 -12.33 -10.35 6.45
N LEU A 101 -11.73 -9.30 7.03
CA LEU A 101 -12.24 -8.63 8.23
C LEU A 101 -13.70 -8.17 8.06
N LYS A 102 -14.44 -8.15 9.17
CA LYS A 102 -15.85 -7.74 9.23
C LYS A 102 -16.04 -6.52 10.13
N ASN A 103 -17.15 -5.80 9.94
CA ASN A 103 -17.66 -4.84 10.91
C ASN A 103 -18.39 -5.59 12.06
N PRO A 104 -18.69 -4.93 13.19
CA PRO A 104 -19.43 -5.54 14.30
C PRO A 104 -20.80 -6.13 13.94
N ASP A 105 -21.45 -5.63 12.90
CA ASP A 105 -22.73 -6.12 12.40
C ASP A 105 -22.62 -7.35 11.46
N GLY A 106 -21.38 -7.82 11.22
CA GLY A 106 -21.06 -8.93 10.34
C GLY A 106 -20.93 -8.55 8.85
N SER A 107 -21.16 -7.30 8.48
CA SER A 107 -20.88 -6.82 7.12
C SER A 107 -19.37 -6.78 6.85
N LEU A 108 -18.98 -6.76 5.59
CA LEU A 108 -17.57 -6.71 5.19
C LEU A 108 -16.92 -5.39 5.64
N TYR A 109 -15.76 -5.45 6.29
CA TYR A 109 -14.99 -4.25 6.63
C TYR A 109 -14.34 -3.70 5.35
N ILE A 110 -14.65 -2.45 5.01
CA ILE A 110 -14.11 -1.78 3.83
C ILE A 110 -13.23 -0.63 4.29
N GLY A 111 -11.96 -0.62 3.89
CA GLY A 111 -11.06 0.52 4.04
C GLY A 111 -10.77 1.17 2.70
N ALA A 112 -9.77 2.05 2.68
CA ALA A 112 -9.21 2.61 1.47
C ALA A 112 -7.69 2.62 1.55
N VAL A 113 -7.01 2.24 0.47
CA VAL A 113 -5.54 2.32 0.30
C VAL A 113 -5.27 2.72 -1.17
N TRP A 114 -4.07 2.48 -1.69
CA TRP A 114 -3.66 2.85 -3.05
C TRP A 114 -4.65 2.51 -4.18
N PRO A 115 -5.26 1.30 -4.24
CA PRO A 115 -6.16 0.97 -5.35
C PRO A 115 -7.60 1.53 -5.19
N GLY A 116 -7.87 2.32 -4.15
CA GLY A 116 -9.20 2.79 -3.78
C GLY A 116 -9.78 1.99 -2.62
N TYR A 117 -11.06 1.63 -2.68
CA TYR A 117 -11.65 0.81 -1.61
C TYR A 117 -11.06 -0.59 -1.58
N THR A 118 -10.82 -1.07 -0.37
CA THR A 118 -10.07 -2.30 -0.11
C THR A 118 -10.69 -3.13 1.01
N VAL A 119 -10.36 -4.41 1.00
CA VAL A 119 -10.61 -5.38 2.06
C VAL A 119 -9.28 -5.83 2.66
N PHE A 120 -9.33 -6.37 3.87
CA PHE A 120 -8.15 -6.78 4.62
C PHE A 120 -8.27 -8.26 4.97
N PRO A 121 -7.28 -9.11 4.59
CA PRO A 121 -7.24 -10.49 5.04
C PRO A 121 -7.30 -10.59 6.57
N ASP A 122 -8.18 -11.45 7.07
CA ASP A 122 -8.24 -11.79 8.48
C ASP A 122 -7.26 -12.92 8.79
N TRP A 123 -6.10 -12.60 9.34
CA TRP A 123 -5.09 -13.61 9.66
C TRP A 123 -5.48 -14.59 10.76
N HIS A 124 -6.56 -14.34 11.50
CA HIS A 124 -7.12 -15.32 12.44
C HIS A 124 -8.02 -16.34 11.73
N HIS A 125 -8.43 -16.08 10.49
CA HIS A 125 -9.21 -17.01 9.70
C HIS A 125 -8.36 -18.20 9.27
N PRO A 126 -8.80 -19.45 9.50
CA PRO A 126 -7.98 -20.65 9.27
C PRO A 126 -7.58 -20.87 7.80
N LYS A 127 -8.25 -20.17 6.87
CA LYS A 127 -7.93 -20.21 5.43
C LYS A 127 -7.13 -19.01 4.92
N ALA A 128 -6.96 -17.95 5.70
CA ALA A 128 -6.35 -16.71 5.19
C ALA A 128 -4.89 -16.90 4.77
N VAL A 129 -4.13 -17.67 5.55
CA VAL A 129 -2.73 -18.01 5.22
C VAL A 129 -2.66 -18.80 3.91
N ASP A 130 -3.47 -19.84 3.76
CA ASP A 130 -3.51 -20.67 2.55
C ASP A 130 -3.96 -19.88 1.33
N PHE A 131 -4.96 -19.00 1.48
CA PHE A 131 -5.40 -18.08 0.45
C PHE A 131 -4.24 -17.18 -0.01
N TRP A 132 -3.60 -16.48 0.92
CA TRP A 132 -2.51 -15.55 0.61
C TRP A 132 -1.32 -16.24 -0.05
N ALA A 133 -0.91 -17.39 0.49
CA ALA A 133 0.16 -18.21 -0.08
C ALA A 133 -0.18 -18.66 -1.51
N ASN A 134 -1.43 -19.06 -1.75
CA ASN A 134 -1.88 -19.45 -3.09
C ASN A 134 -1.88 -18.26 -4.07
N GLU A 135 -2.21 -17.04 -3.63
CA GLU A 135 -2.11 -15.85 -4.49
C GLU A 135 -0.66 -15.59 -4.94
N LEU A 136 0.31 -15.69 -4.02
CA LEU A 136 1.74 -15.59 -4.34
C LEU A 136 2.17 -16.67 -5.34
N VAL A 137 1.73 -17.92 -5.15
CA VAL A 137 2.03 -19.04 -6.07
C VAL A 137 1.38 -18.87 -7.45
N ILE A 138 0.20 -18.27 -7.52
CA ILE A 138 -0.45 -17.95 -8.80
C ILE A 138 0.35 -16.87 -9.53
N TRP A 139 0.79 -15.84 -8.79
CA TRP A 139 1.51 -14.72 -9.37
C TRP A 139 2.94 -15.07 -9.78
N SER A 140 3.64 -15.93 -9.02
CA SER A 140 5.00 -16.38 -9.35
C SER A 140 5.10 -17.14 -10.67
N LYS A 141 3.99 -17.71 -11.15
CA LYS A 141 3.89 -18.33 -12.49
C LYS A 141 3.90 -17.31 -13.64
N LYS A 142 3.68 -16.03 -13.33
CA LYS A 142 3.66 -14.92 -14.30
C LYS A 142 4.89 -14.02 -14.17
N VAL A 143 5.43 -13.88 -12.95
CA VAL A 143 6.53 -12.99 -12.62
C VAL A 143 7.56 -13.75 -11.79
N ALA A 144 8.79 -13.85 -12.28
CA ALA A 144 9.88 -14.54 -11.59
C ALA A 144 10.54 -13.62 -10.54
N PHE A 145 9.84 -13.35 -9.43
CA PHE A 145 10.39 -12.60 -8.30
C PHE A 145 11.19 -13.50 -7.34
N ASP A 146 12.14 -12.91 -6.62
CA ASP A 146 13.08 -13.61 -5.72
C ASP A 146 12.82 -13.32 -4.24
N GLY A 147 11.89 -12.43 -3.96
CA GLY A 147 11.44 -12.05 -2.63
C GLY A 147 10.25 -11.11 -2.75
N VAL A 148 9.67 -10.73 -1.61
CA VAL A 148 8.52 -9.81 -1.55
C VAL A 148 8.76 -8.77 -0.45
N TRP A 149 8.51 -7.51 -0.77
CA TRP A 149 8.38 -6.44 0.20
C TRP A 149 6.91 -6.34 0.64
N TYR A 150 6.62 -6.67 1.90
CA TYR A 150 5.27 -6.56 2.45
C TYR A 150 5.09 -5.21 3.15
N ASP A 151 4.20 -4.35 2.64
CA ASP A 151 4.04 -2.97 3.11
C ASP A 151 2.61 -2.65 3.59
N MET A 152 2.45 -1.47 4.19
CA MET A 152 1.17 -0.92 4.67
C MET A 152 0.48 -1.80 5.72
N SER A 153 1.28 -2.52 6.52
CA SER A 153 0.86 -3.67 7.32
C SER A 153 0.69 -3.39 8.82
N GLU A 154 0.58 -2.11 9.21
CA GLU A 154 0.22 -1.69 10.56
C GLU A 154 -1.08 -2.31 11.12
N VAL A 155 -2.24 -2.34 10.45
CA VAL A 155 -2.56 -2.14 9.02
C VAL A 155 -3.17 -0.79 8.68
N SER A 156 -2.58 -0.13 7.67
CA SER A 156 -2.91 1.23 7.25
C SER A 156 -4.26 1.32 6.54
N SER A 157 -4.98 2.43 6.75
CA SER A 157 -6.18 2.78 5.99
C SER A 157 -6.35 4.28 5.84
N PHE A 158 -6.78 4.75 4.67
CA PHE A 158 -7.05 6.16 4.38
C PHE A 158 -8.44 6.61 4.86
N CYS A 159 -9.30 5.68 5.27
CA CYS A 159 -10.55 6.01 5.95
C CYS A 159 -10.33 6.11 7.46
N VAL A 160 -11.07 7.03 8.10
CA VAL A 160 -11.24 6.98 9.56
C VAL A 160 -12.35 5.98 9.84
N GLY A 161 -11.97 4.82 10.38
CA GLY A 161 -12.85 3.67 10.50
C GLY A 161 -13.19 3.00 9.17
N SER A 162 -14.34 2.32 9.11
CA SER A 162 -14.82 1.63 7.91
C SER A 162 -15.44 2.62 6.92
N CYS A 163 -15.03 2.58 5.65
CA CYS A 163 -15.64 3.38 4.57
C CYS A 163 -17.06 2.91 4.22
N GLY A 164 -17.48 1.73 4.72
CA GLY A 164 -18.75 1.09 4.41
C GLY A 164 -18.87 0.59 2.96
N THR A 165 -19.97 -0.11 2.67
CA THR A 165 -20.19 -0.74 1.36
C THR A 165 -20.92 0.18 0.35
N GLY A 166 -21.37 1.36 0.78
CA GLY A 166 -22.22 2.25 -0.03
C GLY A 166 -21.51 2.90 -1.22
N ASN A 167 -20.18 2.92 -1.23
CA ASN A 167 -19.38 3.66 -2.21
C ASN A 167 -18.61 2.76 -3.18
N LEU A 168 -18.82 1.44 -3.18
CA LEU A 168 -18.06 0.53 -4.04
C LEU A 168 -18.24 0.80 -5.55
N THR A 169 -19.31 1.49 -5.95
CA THR A 169 -19.52 1.92 -7.34
C THR A 169 -18.57 3.04 -7.79
N LEU A 170 -17.85 3.68 -6.86
CA LEU A 170 -16.83 4.68 -7.16
C LEU A 170 -15.46 4.05 -7.46
N ASN A 171 -15.30 2.73 -7.29
CA ASN A 171 -14.04 2.06 -7.56
C ASN A 171 -13.79 1.87 -9.08
N PRO A 172 -12.52 1.97 -9.54
CA PRO A 172 -11.33 2.34 -8.76
C PRO A 172 -11.34 3.82 -8.35
N ALA A 173 -11.05 4.09 -7.08
CA ALA A 173 -11.09 5.42 -6.49
C ALA A 173 -9.67 5.95 -6.21
N HIS A 174 -9.46 7.24 -6.49
CA HIS A 174 -8.20 7.90 -6.15
C HIS A 174 -8.06 8.11 -4.63
N PRO A 175 -6.86 8.01 -4.05
CA PRO A 175 -6.61 8.42 -2.66
C PRO A 175 -7.13 9.83 -2.35
N PRO A 176 -7.50 10.13 -1.09
CA PRO A 176 -8.09 11.43 -0.73
C PRO A 176 -7.06 12.58 -0.62
N PHE A 177 -5.84 12.36 -1.08
CA PHE A 177 -4.73 13.32 -1.08
C PHE A 177 -4.05 13.31 -2.45
N LEU A 178 -3.33 14.38 -2.76
CA LEU A 178 -2.57 14.50 -4.01
C LEU A 178 -1.37 13.55 -3.98
N LEU A 179 -1.13 12.88 -5.11
CA LEU A 179 0.07 12.08 -5.30
C LEU A 179 1.18 12.93 -5.95
N PRO A 180 2.46 12.64 -5.64
CA PRO A 180 3.58 13.33 -6.28
C PRO A 180 3.50 13.23 -7.81
N GLY A 181 3.53 14.39 -8.47
CA GLY A 181 3.43 14.52 -9.93
C GLY A 181 2.04 14.92 -10.43
N GLU A 182 1.00 14.90 -9.58
CA GLU A 182 -0.33 15.33 -9.96
C GLU A 182 -0.45 16.86 -10.13
N PRO A 183 -1.45 17.35 -10.89
CA PRO A 183 -1.76 18.78 -10.92
C PRO A 183 -2.02 19.32 -9.51
N GLY A 184 -1.13 20.17 -9.01
CA GLY A 184 -1.17 20.73 -7.66
C GLY A 184 -0.11 20.17 -6.71
N ASP A 185 0.50 19.02 -7.05
CA ASP A 185 1.64 18.43 -6.34
C ASP A 185 2.77 18.03 -7.29
N ILE A 186 3.19 18.95 -8.16
CA ILE A 186 4.18 18.66 -9.21
C ILE A 186 5.58 18.52 -8.58
N ILE A 187 6.28 17.43 -8.89
CA ILE A 187 7.66 17.23 -8.47
C ILE A 187 8.57 18.17 -9.27
N TYR A 188 9.17 19.13 -8.58
CA TYR A 188 10.18 20.04 -9.14
C TYR A 188 11.60 19.67 -8.73
N ASP A 189 11.80 18.51 -8.11
CA ASP A 189 13.11 18.04 -7.70
C ASP A 189 13.97 17.65 -8.90
N TYR A 190 15.27 17.88 -8.78
CA TYR A 190 16.26 17.52 -9.77
C TYR A 190 17.50 16.90 -9.09
N PRO A 191 18.25 16.03 -9.80
CA PRO A 191 19.44 15.41 -9.24
C PRO A 191 20.48 16.45 -8.78
N GLU A 192 21.34 16.06 -7.83
CA GLU A 192 22.49 16.88 -7.47
C GLU A 192 23.30 17.28 -8.71
N ALA A 193 23.80 18.52 -8.71
CA ALA A 193 24.53 19.13 -9.81
C ALA A 193 23.74 19.34 -11.13
N PHE A 194 22.43 19.07 -11.18
CA PHE A 194 21.60 19.41 -12.36
C PHE A 194 21.63 20.91 -12.68
N ASN A 195 21.79 21.76 -11.66
CA ASN A 195 21.99 23.20 -11.82
C ASN A 195 23.29 23.57 -12.54
N ILE A 196 24.30 22.69 -12.58
CA ILE A 196 25.57 22.92 -13.28
C ILE A 196 25.39 22.71 -14.78
N THR A 197 24.65 21.66 -15.17
CA THR A 197 24.43 21.31 -16.57
C THR A 197 23.25 22.07 -17.19
N ASN A 198 22.17 22.29 -16.43
CA ASN A 198 20.89 22.83 -16.88
C ASN A 198 20.39 23.93 -15.92
N ALA A 199 21.14 25.03 -15.84
CA ALA A 199 20.92 26.10 -14.85
C ALA A 199 19.54 26.78 -14.98
N THR A 200 19.03 26.96 -16.19
CA THR A 200 17.73 27.64 -16.44
C THR A 200 16.57 26.77 -15.99
N GLU A 201 16.62 25.47 -16.29
CA GLU A 201 15.64 24.48 -15.88
C GLU A 201 15.65 24.33 -14.36
N ALA A 202 16.84 24.25 -13.74
CA ALA A 202 16.98 24.19 -12.29
C ALA A 202 16.39 25.44 -11.59
N ALA A 203 16.59 26.64 -12.15
CA ALA A 203 16.00 27.87 -11.61
C ALA A 203 14.48 27.88 -11.75
N SER A 204 13.95 27.44 -12.89
CA SER A 204 12.49 27.32 -13.11
C SER A 204 11.85 26.33 -12.15
N ALA A 205 12.49 25.17 -11.96
CA ALA A 205 12.04 24.14 -11.03
C ALA A 205 12.09 24.64 -9.57
N SER A 206 13.17 25.29 -9.17
CA SER A 206 13.30 25.92 -7.83
C SER A 206 12.19 26.94 -7.57
N ALA A 207 11.82 27.74 -8.57
CA ALA A 207 10.73 28.70 -8.47
C ALA A 207 9.35 28.02 -8.35
N GLY A 208 9.14 26.92 -9.09
CA GLY A 208 7.96 26.06 -8.97
C GLY A 208 7.83 25.48 -7.56
N ALA A 209 8.89 24.83 -7.07
CA ALA A 209 8.96 24.26 -5.72
C ALA A 209 8.64 25.31 -4.64
N SER A 210 9.24 26.51 -4.74
CA SER A 210 9.02 27.60 -3.78
C SER A 210 7.56 28.10 -3.81
N SER A 211 6.94 28.16 -4.99
CA SER A 211 5.56 28.61 -5.14
C SER A 211 4.57 27.60 -4.54
N GLN A 212 4.84 26.31 -4.73
CA GLN A 212 4.03 25.22 -4.16
C GLN A 212 4.17 25.14 -2.64
N ALA A 213 5.40 25.25 -2.12
CA ALA A 213 5.66 25.27 -0.67
C ALA A 213 5.00 26.46 0.03
N ALA A 214 4.98 27.63 -0.61
CA ALA A 214 4.29 28.81 -0.06
C ALA A 214 2.76 28.62 0.01
N ALA A 215 2.17 27.80 -0.87
CA ALA A 215 0.74 27.52 -0.87
C ALA A 215 0.32 26.51 0.23
N THR A 216 1.25 25.69 0.71
CA THR A 216 1.01 24.63 1.71
C THR A 216 1.50 24.99 3.11
N ALA A 217 2.16 26.15 3.29
CA ALA A 217 2.72 26.59 4.55
C ALA A 217 1.64 26.89 5.60
N THR A 218 1.30 25.88 6.39
CA THR A 218 0.60 26.04 7.67
C THR A 218 1.35 25.24 8.72
N SER A 219 1.76 25.87 9.81
CA SER A 219 2.15 25.14 11.02
C SER A 219 1.66 25.88 12.25
N THR A 220 1.06 25.11 13.15
CA THR A 220 0.86 25.51 14.54
C THR A 220 1.43 24.38 15.38
N SER A 221 2.42 24.66 16.23
CA SER A 221 2.87 23.68 17.20
C SER A 221 1.86 23.61 18.33
N THR A 222 1.33 22.43 18.62
CA THR A 222 0.51 22.18 19.80
C THR A 222 1.36 21.59 20.92
N SER A 223 1.10 22.06 22.14
CA SER A 223 1.72 21.56 23.36
C SER A 223 1.11 20.22 23.77
N VAL A 224 1.94 19.30 24.24
CA VAL A 224 1.52 17.97 24.71
C VAL A 224 0.68 18.12 25.97
N SER A 225 -0.61 17.83 25.88
CA SER A 225 -1.51 17.72 27.03
C SER A 225 -1.95 16.27 27.19
N TYR A 226 -1.94 15.76 28.42
CA TYR A 226 -2.40 14.39 28.71
C TYR A 226 -3.92 14.36 28.60
N LEU A 227 -4.43 13.92 27.44
CA LEU A 227 -5.85 13.87 27.16
C LEU A 227 -6.48 12.60 27.75
N ARG A 228 -7.74 12.72 28.18
CA ARG A 228 -8.58 11.61 28.63
C ARG A 228 -9.95 11.77 28.00
N THR A 229 -10.50 10.68 27.49
CA THR A 229 -11.88 10.65 27.01
C THR A 229 -12.83 10.51 28.20
N THR A 230 -14.07 10.97 28.07
CA THR A 230 -15.10 10.75 29.10
C THR A 230 -15.76 9.39 28.86
N PRO A 231 -15.59 8.39 29.74
CA PRO A 231 -16.14 7.07 29.49
C PRO A 231 -17.66 7.08 29.66
N THR A 232 -18.38 6.45 28.74
CA THR A 232 -19.82 6.20 28.89
C THR A 232 -20.03 4.94 29.74
N PRO A 233 -20.71 5.01 30.90
CA PRO A 233 -20.92 3.84 31.75
C PRO A 233 -21.59 2.69 31.00
N GLY A 234 -20.98 1.50 31.07
CA GLY A 234 -21.49 0.28 30.42
C GLY A 234 -21.18 0.15 28.93
N VAL A 235 -20.45 1.08 28.32
CA VAL A 235 -20.05 1.03 26.91
C VAL A 235 -18.54 0.83 26.82
N ARG A 236 -18.10 -0.22 26.11
CA ARG A 236 -16.71 -0.38 25.69
C ARG A 236 -16.52 0.42 24.39
N ASN A 237 -15.99 1.63 24.51
CA ASN A 237 -15.61 2.44 23.35
C ASN A 237 -14.14 2.15 23.03
N VAL A 238 -13.89 1.39 21.98
CA VAL A 238 -12.55 0.91 21.62
C VAL A 238 -11.80 1.89 20.71
N GLU A 239 -12.53 2.72 19.99
CA GLU A 239 -12.02 3.86 19.22
C GLU A 239 -11.54 4.96 20.18
N HIS A 240 -12.36 5.17 21.22
CA HIS A 240 -12.33 6.09 22.37
C HIS A 240 -11.84 5.60 23.73
N PRO A 241 -10.73 4.86 23.91
CA PRO A 241 -10.44 4.25 25.21
C PRO A 241 -10.24 5.29 26.32
N PRO A 242 -10.59 4.97 27.58
CA PRO A 242 -10.54 5.92 28.71
C PRO A 242 -9.13 6.42 29.01
N TYR A 243 -8.13 5.60 28.71
CA TYR A 243 -6.73 5.97 28.73
C TYR A 243 -6.25 6.13 27.28
N VAL A 244 -5.88 7.35 26.95
CA VAL A 244 -5.36 7.71 25.64
C VAL A 244 -3.85 7.45 25.63
N ILE A 245 -3.41 6.60 24.71
CA ILE A 245 -1.98 6.41 24.45
C ILE A 245 -1.41 7.61 23.71
N ASN A 246 -0.11 7.87 23.85
CA ASN A 246 0.56 8.97 23.17
C ASN A 246 0.86 8.60 21.70
N HIS A 247 -0.20 8.45 20.90
CA HIS A 247 -0.12 8.29 19.46
C HIS A 247 -0.21 9.66 18.76
N ASP A 248 0.44 9.81 17.62
CA ASP A 248 0.65 11.10 16.93
C ASP A 248 -0.61 11.66 16.23
N GLN A 249 -1.77 10.99 16.39
CA GLN A 249 -3.01 11.40 15.73
C GLN A 249 -3.78 12.43 16.53
N GLU A 250 -4.27 13.46 15.83
CA GLU A 250 -5.15 14.49 16.40
C GLU A 250 -6.47 13.86 16.90
N GLY A 251 -6.98 14.35 18.04
CA GLY A 251 -8.24 13.86 18.62
C GLY A 251 -8.14 12.48 19.28
N HIS A 252 -7.00 11.81 19.16
CA HIS A 252 -6.68 10.53 19.77
C HIS A 252 -7.62 9.36 19.45
N ASP A 253 -8.33 9.46 18.34
CA ASP A 253 -9.11 8.36 17.78
C ASP A 253 -8.16 7.27 17.26
N LEU A 254 -8.29 6.06 17.78
CA LEU A 254 -7.46 4.92 17.37
C LEU A 254 -7.78 4.39 15.97
N SER A 255 -8.86 4.85 15.33
CA SER A 255 -9.25 4.46 13.96
C SER A 255 -8.64 5.34 12.87
N VAL A 256 -7.87 6.37 13.23
CA VAL A 256 -7.24 7.28 12.27
C VAL A 256 -6.00 6.63 11.67
N HIS A 257 -5.95 6.59 10.33
CA HIS A 257 -4.85 6.03 9.52
C HIS A 257 -4.62 4.52 9.66
N ALA A 258 -5.56 3.78 10.23
CA ALA A 258 -5.48 2.33 10.41
C ALA A 258 -6.86 1.66 10.29
N VAL A 259 -6.89 0.33 10.20
CA VAL A 259 -8.13 -0.43 10.40
C VAL A 259 -8.71 -0.11 11.78
N SER A 260 -10.02 0.10 11.82
CA SER A 260 -10.76 0.47 13.03
C SER A 260 -10.56 -0.56 14.14
N PRO A 261 -10.37 -0.14 15.40
CA PRO A 261 -10.29 -1.06 16.53
C PRO A 261 -11.55 -1.92 16.73
N ASN A 262 -12.70 -1.48 16.22
CA ASN A 262 -13.95 -2.25 16.26
C ASN A 262 -14.10 -3.25 15.10
N ALA A 263 -13.17 -3.28 14.15
CA ALA A 263 -13.15 -4.33 13.14
C ALA A 263 -13.07 -5.69 13.84
N THR A 264 -13.78 -6.67 13.30
CA THR A 264 -14.04 -7.95 13.95
C THR A 264 -13.40 -9.06 13.12
N HIS A 265 -12.50 -9.79 13.76
CA HIS A 265 -11.92 -11.03 13.25
C HIS A 265 -12.87 -12.21 13.45
N VAL A 266 -12.59 -13.32 12.78
CA VAL A 266 -13.25 -14.59 12.99
C VAL A 266 -13.23 -14.96 14.49
N GLY A 267 -14.34 -15.51 14.98
CA GLY A 267 -14.49 -15.83 16.40
C GLY A 267 -14.82 -14.64 17.30
N GLY A 268 -14.96 -13.43 16.74
CA GLY A 268 -15.43 -12.24 17.46
C GLY A 268 -14.34 -11.48 18.21
N VAL A 269 -13.07 -11.74 17.90
CA VAL A 269 -11.94 -10.94 18.42
C VAL A 269 -11.99 -9.57 17.76
N GLU A 270 -11.93 -8.51 18.56
CA GLU A 270 -11.86 -7.13 18.05
C GLU A 270 -10.42 -6.77 17.71
N GLU A 271 -10.23 -6.03 16.61
CA GLU A 271 -8.94 -5.51 16.17
C GLU A 271 -8.23 -4.73 17.28
N TYR A 272 -8.97 -4.05 18.15
CA TYR A 272 -8.43 -3.39 19.36
C TYR A 272 -7.46 -4.27 20.16
N ASP A 273 -7.76 -5.56 20.27
CA ASP A 273 -7.01 -6.50 21.08
C ASP A 273 -5.81 -7.13 20.34
N VAL A 274 -5.78 -7.04 19.00
CA VAL A 274 -4.83 -7.77 18.14
C VAL A 274 -4.12 -6.91 17.08
N HIS A 275 -4.41 -5.61 16.98
CA HIS A 275 -3.89 -4.70 15.97
C HIS A 275 -2.36 -4.80 15.80
N GLY A 276 -1.63 -4.78 16.92
CA GLY A 276 -0.16 -4.88 16.92
C GLY A 276 0.40 -6.22 16.42
N LEU A 277 -0.43 -7.19 16.06
CA LEU A 277 -0.06 -8.49 15.50
C LEU A 277 -0.26 -8.57 13.98
N TYR A 278 -1.02 -7.65 13.37
CA TYR A 278 -1.45 -7.79 11.97
C TYR A 278 -0.27 -7.95 11.01
N GLY A 279 0.71 -7.03 11.07
CA GLY A 279 1.92 -7.12 10.23
C GLY A 279 2.74 -8.38 10.49
N HIS A 280 2.87 -8.82 11.74
CA HIS A 280 3.57 -10.07 12.06
C HIS A 280 2.87 -11.30 11.46
N GLN A 281 1.54 -11.35 11.54
CA GLN A 281 0.76 -12.44 10.99
C GLN A 281 0.77 -12.45 9.45
N GLY A 282 0.69 -11.27 8.82
CA GLY A 282 0.82 -11.11 7.37
C GLY A 282 2.21 -11.50 6.85
N LEU A 283 3.28 -11.16 7.61
CA LEU A 283 4.64 -11.63 7.31
C LEU A 283 4.75 -13.15 7.41
N ASN A 284 4.12 -13.78 8.41
CA ASN A 284 4.08 -15.24 8.51
C ASN A 284 3.36 -15.87 7.30
N ALA A 285 2.22 -15.32 6.89
CA ALA A 285 1.50 -15.78 5.71
C ALA A 285 2.32 -15.62 4.43
N THR A 286 3.01 -14.49 4.28
CA THR A 286 3.91 -14.22 3.14
C THR A 286 5.09 -15.18 3.13
N TYR A 287 5.71 -15.44 4.29
CA TYR A 287 6.77 -16.44 4.42
C TYR A 287 6.29 -17.83 3.98
N HIS A 288 5.10 -18.25 4.39
CA HIS A 288 4.52 -19.53 3.94
C HIS A 288 4.31 -19.60 2.42
N GLY A 289 3.95 -18.50 1.77
CA GLY A 289 3.81 -18.45 0.31
C GLY A 289 5.12 -18.45 -0.47
N LEU A 290 6.24 -18.14 0.17
CA LEU A 290 7.58 -18.14 -0.45
C LEU A 290 8.33 -19.47 -0.30
N LEU A 291 7.83 -20.41 0.51
CA LEU A 291 8.39 -21.76 0.70
C LEU A 291 8.00 -22.71 -0.43
#